data_AF-A0A1Y3QHG1-F1
#
_entry.id   AF-A0A1Y3QHG1-F1
#
_cell.length_a   1.000
_cell.length_b   1.000
_cell.length_c   1.000
_cell.angle_alpha   90.00
_cell.angle_beta   90.00
_cell.angle_gamma   90.00
#
_symmetry.space_group_name_H-M   'P 1'
#
loop_
_entity.id
_entity.type
_entity.pdbx_description
1 polymer ?
#
loop_
_entity_poly.entity_id
_entity_poly.type
_entity_poly.pdbx_seq_one_letter_code
_entity_poly.pdbx_strand_id
1 'polypeptide(L)'
;MIAYAYEALRQFPKSERHTLAADIKHCMFRLLRLIIETNKRYYKKTALQEMDVELDLLRSYVRLAMSLGFLPFKKYEVWSGYLAEIGRMLGGWMKSVSR
;
A
#
# COMPACT_ATOMS: atom_id res chain seq x y z
N MET A 1 3.58 -8.65 2.49
CA MET A 1 3.47 -7.54 1.54
C MET A 1 4.78 -6.76 1.37
N ILE A 2 5.32 -6.08 2.39
CA ILE A 2 6.53 -5.24 2.24
C ILE A 2 7.76 -6.03 1.74
N ALA A 3 8.03 -7.21 2.29
CA ALA A 3 9.15 -8.05 1.84
C ALA A 3 9.06 -8.38 0.33
N TYR A 4 7.87 -8.78 -0.12
CA TYR A 4 7.58 -9.03 -1.54
C TYR A 4 7.78 -7.77 -2.41
N ALA A 5 7.30 -6.62 -1.93
CA ALA A 5 7.45 -5.36 -2.64
C ALA A 5 8.91 -4.98 -2.86
N TYR A 6 9.80 -5.24 -1.88
CA TYR A 6 11.22 -5.01 -2.03
C TYR A 6 11.82 -5.80 -3.19
N GLU A 7 11.42 -7.06 -3.37
CA GLU A 7 11.86 -7.89 -4.50
C GLU A 7 11.27 -7.42 -5.83
N ALA A 8 10.00 -7.01 -5.85
CA ALA A 8 9.34 -6.48 -7.03
C ALA A 8 9.99 -5.17 -7.52
N LEU A 9 10.35 -4.27 -6.60
CA LEU A 9 10.97 -2.98 -6.92
C LEU A 9 12.40 -3.08 -7.45
N ARG A 10 13.10 -4.21 -7.27
CA ARG A 10 14.48 -4.40 -7.77
C ARG A 10 14.59 -4.36 -9.30
N GLN A 11 13.50 -4.66 -10.00
CA GLN A 11 13.49 -4.71 -11.46
C GLN A 11 13.21 -3.34 -12.11
N PHE A 12 12.90 -2.31 -11.30
CA PHE A 12 12.63 -0.98 -11.82
C PHE A 12 13.90 -0.43 -12.49
N PRO A 13 13.74 0.34 -13.59
CA PRO A 13 14.88 0.96 -14.24
C PRO A 13 15.60 1.92 -13.27
N LYS A 14 16.90 2.14 -13.49
CA LYS A 14 17.72 2.99 -12.61
C LYS A 14 17.16 4.42 -12.50
N SER A 15 16.60 4.95 -13.57
CA SER A 15 15.95 6.27 -13.61
C SER A 15 14.80 6.38 -12.60
N GLU A 16 14.02 5.31 -12.41
CA GLU A 16 12.83 5.32 -11.58
C GLU A 16 13.06 4.86 -10.13
N ARG A 17 14.31 4.50 -9.82
CA ARG A 17 14.67 3.96 -8.51
C ARG A 17 14.50 4.98 -7.38
N HIS A 18 14.69 6.26 -7.68
CA HIS A 18 14.61 7.37 -6.73
C HIS A 18 13.30 8.18 -6.86
N THR A 19 12.44 7.82 -7.80
CA THR A 19 11.11 8.43 -8.01
C THR A 19 10.05 7.41 -7.61
N LEU A 20 9.38 6.75 -8.57
CA LEU A 20 8.24 5.88 -8.31
C LEU A 20 8.57 4.73 -7.35
N ALA A 21 9.75 4.11 -7.46
CA ALA A 21 10.13 3.04 -6.54
C ALA A 21 10.37 3.54 -5.11
N ALA A 22 10.84 4.78 -4.95
CA ALA A 22 11.01 5.41 -3.64
C ALA A 22 9.65 5.83 -3.06
N ASP A 23 8.77 6.42 -3.87
CA ASP A 23 7.42 6.82 -3.47
C ASP A 23 6.57 5.62 -3.04
N ILE A 24 6.64 4.50 -3.78
CA ILE A 24 6.00 3.25 -3.38
C ILE A 24 6.52 2.78 -2.01
N LYS A 25 7.84 2.84 -1.76
CA LYS A 25 8.41 2.47 -0.45
C LYS A 25 7.92 3.38 0.65
N HIS A 26 7.95 4.70 0.44
CA HIS A 26 7.47 5.67 1.41
C HIS A 26 6.00 5.43 1.74
N CYS A 27 5.17 5.22 0.72
CA CYS A 27 3.74 4.92 0.87
C CYS A 27 3.51 3.61 1.66
N MET A 28 4.25 2.54 1.36
CA MET A 28 4.17 1.29 2.14
C MET A 28 4.54 1.46 3.61
N PHE A 29 5.62 2.19 3.91
CA PHE A 29 6.04 2.42 5.29
C PHE A 29 5.10 3.38 6.03
N ARG A 30 4.51 4.35 5.32
CA ARG A 30 3.48 5.23 5.85
C ARG A 30 2.22 4.44 6.19
N LEU A 31 1.79 3.53 5.32
CA LEU A 31 0.67 2.63 5.61
C LEU A 31 0.95 1.78 6.87
N LEU A 32 2.15 1.20 7.00
CA LEU A 32 2.55 0.47 8.21
C LEU A 32 2.52 1.36 9.46
N ARG A 33 3.02 2.59 9.36
CA ARG A 33 2.98 3.58 10.45
C ARG A 33 1.54 3.87 10.87
N LEU A 34 0.65 4.13 9.91
CA LEU A 34 -0.77 4.40 10.15
C LEU A 34 -1.46 3.22 10.84
N ILE A 35 -1.14 1.98 10.47
CA ILE A 35 -1.65 0.78 11.17
C ILE A 35 -1.23 0.79 12.64
N ILE A 36 0.06 1.01 12.92
CA ILE A 36 0.59 1.00 14.29
C ILE A 36 -0.04 2.14 15.11
N GLU A 37 -0.12 3.33 14.53
CA GLU A 37 -0.68 4.50 15.18
C GLU A 37 -2.18 4.35 15.48
N THR A 38 -2.96 3.89 14.49
CA THR A 38 -4.40 3.66 14.65
C THR A 38 -4.68 2.64 15.74
N ASN A 39 -3.81 1.64 15.92
CA ASN A 39 -3.94 0.68 17.02
C ASN A 39 -3.77 1.31 18.40
N LYS A 40 -2.97 2.36 18.52
CA LYS A 40 -2.70 3.08 19.78
C LYS A 40 -3.68 4.22 20.06
N ARG A 41 -4.40 4.72 19.04
CA ARG A 41 -5.36 5.82 19.19
C ARG A 41 -6.63 5.37 19.90
N TYR A 42 -7.14 6.23 20.78
CA TYR A 42 -8.44 6.06 21.44
C TYR A 42 -9.58 6.29 20.45
N TYR A 43 -9.51 7.39 19.69
CA TYR A 43 -10.44 7.69 18.59
C TYR A 43 -9.79 7.35 17.25
N LYS A 44 -10.36 6.36 16.55
CA LYS A 44 -9.75 5.75 15.36
C LYS A 44 -10.34 6.21 14.03
N LYS A 45 -11.48 6.91 14.03
CA LYS A 45 -12.23 7.22 12.80
C LYS A 45 -11.39 7.96 11.75
N THR A 46 -10.69 9.02 12.14
CA THR A 46 -9.85 9.81 11.22
C THR A 46 -8.62 9.03 10.77
N ALA A 47 -7.93 8.34 11.69
CA ALA A 47 -6.76 7.55 11.37
C ALA A 47 -7.07 6.35 10.44
N LEU A 48 -8.25 5.74 10.57
CA LEU A 48 -8.75 4.71 9.66
C LEU A 48 -9.01 5.27 8.25
N GLN A 49 -9.56 6.49 8.15
CA GLN A 49 -9.75 7.17 6.86
C GLN A 49 -8.41 7.52 6.20
N GLU A 50 -7.44 8.04 6.96
CA GLU A 50 -6.09 8.31 6.45
C GLU A 50 -5.41 7.04 5.93
N MET A 51 -5.57 5.92 6.65
CA MET A 51 -5.06 4.62 6.23
C MET A 51 -5.73 4.10 4.95
N ASP A 52 -7.01 4.37 4.75
CA ASP A 52 -7.76 4.00 3.54
C ASP A 52 -7.26 4.78 2.32
N VAL A 53 -7.09 6.10 2.48
CA VAL A 53 -6.50 6.96 1.45
C VAL A 53 -5.09 6.51 1.07
N GLU A 54 -4.26 6.20 2.08
CA GLU A 54 -2.88 5.73 1.84
C GLU A 54 -2.86 4.39 1.08
N LEU A 55 -3.79 3.49 1.39
CA LEU A 55 -3.91 2.20 0.71
C LEU A 55 -4.33 2.37 -0.77
N ASP A 56 -5.26 3.29 -1.05
CA ASP A 56 -5.67 3.61 -2.43
C ASP A 56 -4.56 4.30 -3.22
N LEU A 57 -3.77 5.15 -2.57
CA LEU A 57 -2.57 5.72 -3.17
C LEU A 57 -1.57 4.63 -3.56
N LEU A 58 -1.31 3.68 -2.66
CA LEU A 58 -0.42 2.54 -2.94
C LEU A 58 -0.93 1.68 -4.10
N ARG A 59 -2.24 1.39 -4.16
CA ARG A 59 -2.86 0.68 -5.29
C ARG A 59 -2.66 1.40 -6.62
N SER A 60 -2.80 2.73 -6.59
CA SER A 60 -2.64 3.57 -7.77
C SER A 60 -1.20 3.54 -8.27
N TYR A 61 -0.20 3.66 -7.38
CA TYR A 61 1.21 3.55 -7.76
C TYR A 61 1.59 2.17 -8.30
N VAL A 62 1.10 1.09 -7.67
CA VAL A 62 1.37 -0.28 -8.15
C VAL A 62 0.74 -0.52 -9.53
N ARG A 63 -0.46 0.03 -9.78
CA ARG A 63 -1.09 -0.01 -11.11
C ARG A 63 -0.32 0.80 -12.13
N LEU A 64 0.11 2.02 -11.79
CA LEU A 64 0.92 2.86 -12.66
C LEU A 64 2.24 2.18 -13.03
N ALA A 65 2.94 1.56 -12.07
CA ALA A 65 4.15 0.80 -12.33
C ALA A 65 3.95 -0.36 -13.32
N MET A 66 2.78 -1.02 -13.27
CA MET A 66 2.40 -2.03 -14.25
C MET A 66 2.12 -1.43 -15.62
N SER A 67 1.36 -0.33 -15.68
CA SER A 67 1.05 0.38 -16.93
C SER A 67 2.29 0.92 -17.64
N LEU A 68 3.31 1.35 -16.88
CA LEU A 68 4.60 1.81 -17.41
C LEU A 68 5.55 0.64 -17.78
N GLY A 69 5.16 -0.61 -17.54
CA GLY A 69 5.96 -1.79 -17.84
C GLY A 69 7.09 -2.08 -16.85
N PHE A 70 7.19 -1.34 -15.74
CA PHE A 70 8.20 -1.56 -14.70
C PHE A 70 7.85 -2.77 -13.81
N LEU A 71 6.59 -3.18 -13.82
CA LEU A 71 6.07 -4.31 -13.05
C LEU A 71 5.41 -5.33 -13.98
N PRO A 72 5.98 -6.54 -14.16
CA PRO A 72 5.34 -7.62 -14.90
C PRO A 72 3.98 -7.96 -14.31
N PHE A 73 3.02 -8.30 -15.17
CA PHE A 73 1.64 -8.55 -14.79
C PHE A 73 1.51 -9.59 -13.65
N LYS A 74 2.26 -10.70 -13.70
CA LYS A 74 2.25 -11.71 -12.62
C LYS A 74 2.63 -11.14 -11.26
N LYS A 75 3.60 -10.22 -11.21
CA LYS A 75 4.01 -9.59 -9.95
C LYS A 75 3.00 -8.55 -9.48
N TYR A 76 2.42 -7.82 -10.43
CA TYR A 76 1.30 -6.92 -10.16
C TYR A 76 0.10 -7.66 -9.56
N GLU A 77 -0.27 -8.81 -10.11
CA GLU A 77 -1.39 -9.63 -9.63
C GLU A 77 -1.19 -10.08 -8.17
N VAL A 78 -0.02 -10.63 -7.86
CA VAL A 78 0.34 -11.04 -6.50
C VAL A 78 0.32 -9.85 -5.53
N TRP A 79 0.91 -8.72 -5.92
CA TRP A 79 0.93 -7.53 -5.08
C TRP A 79 -0.48 -6.97 -4.86
N SER A 80 -1.27 -6.86 -5.93
CA SER A 80 -2.67 -6.42 -5.87
C SER A 80 -3.51 -7.33 -4.98
N GLY A 81 -3.24 -8.64 -4.98
CA GLY A 81 -3.84 -9.60 -4.04
C GLY A 81 -3.58 -9.22 -2.58
N TYR A 82 -2.34 -8.92 -2.21
CA TYR A 82 -2.02 -8.44 -0.86
C TYR A 82 -2.71 -7.12 -0.52
N LEU A 83 -2.76 -6.16 -1.44
CA LEU A 83 -3.43 -4.87 -1.20
C LEU A 83 -4.95 -5.03 -1.07
N ALA A 84 -5.56 -5.98 -1.78
CA ALA A 84 -6.97 -6.31 -1.66
C ALA A 84 -7.28 -6.95 -0.30
N GLU A 85 -6.40 -7.84 0.19
CA GLU A 85 -6.52 -8.45 1.51
C GLU A 85 -6.45 -7.39 2.62
N ILE A 86 -5.47 -6.49 2.56
CA ILE A 86 -5.36 -5.35 3.50
C ILE A 86 -6.63 -4.49 3.45
N GLY A 87 -7.19 -4.25 2.26
CA GLY A 87 -8.44 -3.49 2.10
C GLY A 87 -9.65 -4.15 2.77
N ARG A 88 -9.78 -5.48 2.65
CA ARG A 88 -10.84 -6.22 3.34
C ARG A 88 -10.70 -6.13 4.85
N MET A 89 -9.48 -6.24 5.37
CA MET A 89 -9.21 -6.10 6.80
C MET A 89 -9.55 -4.68 7.29
N LEU A 90 -9.13 -3.64 6.54
CA LEU A 90 -9.41 -2.25 6.86
C LEU A 90 -10.93 -1.96 6.85
N GLY A 91 -11.65 -2.44 5.84
CA GLY A 91 -13.11 -2.30 5.79
C GLY A 91 -13.82 -2.99 6.95
N GLY A 92 -13.33 -4.15 7.39
CA GLY A 92 -13.82 -4.81 8.61
C GLY A 92 -13.56 -3.97 9.87
N TRP A 93 -12.39 -3.36 9.97
CA TRP A 93 -12.03 -2.48 11.10
C TRP A 93 -12.85 -1.19 11.12
N MET A 94 -13.11 -0.55 9.97
CA MET A 94 -13.97 0.62 9.90
C MET A 94 -15.39 0.33 10.38
N LYS A 95 -15.95 -0.81 9.97
CA LYS A 95 -17.28 -1.25 10.41
C LYS A 95 -17.37 -1.51 11.90
N SER A 96 -16.30 -2.01 12.53
CA SER A 96 -16.30 -2.27 13.98
C SER A 96 -16.19 -1.00 14.82
N VAL A 97 -15.58 0.07 14.29
CA VAL A 97 -15.49 1.38 14.97
C VAL A 97 -16.72 2.25 14.71
N SER A 98 -17.43 2.06 13.60
CA SER A 98 -18.66 2.80 13.29
C SER A 98 -19.92 2.25 13.96
N ARG A 99 -19.83 1.09 14.61
CA ARG A 99 -20.94 0.42 15.30
C ARG A 99 -20.96 0.82 16.77
#